data_AF-A0A915ACK1-F1
#
_entry.id   AF-A0A915ACK1-F1
#
_cell.length_a   1.000
_cell.length_b   1.000
_cell.length_c   1.000
_cell.angle_alpha   90.00
_cell.angle_beta   90.00
_cell.angle_gamma   90.00
#
_symmetry.space_group_name_H-M   'P 1'
#
loop_
_entity.id
_entity.type
_entity.pdbx_description
1 polymer ?
#
loop_
_entity_poly.entity_id
_entity_poly.type
_entity_poly.pdbx_seq_one_letter_code
_entity_poly.pdbx_strand_id
1 'polypeptide(L)'
;MRARKRSANSKLEEEVTLSNGTDLVKLTVAQLRAECARLQVDTTGLKKQLIARLQEWHANHPDCANAKVPKTSELTKAKEELEKTVVKKATSHKVDEYFPVSNAKVYRDYNCMLNQTNIGFNNNKYYVIQIVETDDGCYHLWTRWGRVGEPGANQHQQFSGADDAVKAFKKKFHDKTRNKFEERHKFVAYSGKYTLIEIEGEDEEEPCASTKAVETVNVDSAVKAPQILDSKTAALVKFIFDVDMFSEALTTRER
;
A
#
# COMPACT_ATOMS: atom_id res chain seq x y z
N MET A 1 -28.43 25.83 -38.63
CA MET A 1 -28.41 24.38 -38.92
C MET A 1 -28.75 23.63 -37.63
N ARG A 2 -29.75 22.74 -37.67
CA ARG A 2 -30.26 21.84 -36.61
C ARG A 2 -30.90 22.54 -35.38
N ALA A 3 -32.20 22.85 -35.36
CA ALA A 3 -33.39 21.99 -35.34
C ALA A 3 -33.72 21.36 -33.96
N ARG A 4 -34.90 21.77 -33.44
CA ARG A 4 -36.02 20.94 -32.95
C ARG A 4 -35.69 19.93 -31.82
N LYS A 5 -36.37 19.89 -30.67
CA LYS A 5 -37.84 19.93 -30.44
C LYS A 5 -38.09 20.11 -28.93
N ARG A 6 -38.99 21.04 -28.60
CA ARG A 6 -39.87 20.93 -27.42
C ARG A 6 -40.90 19.83 -27.70
N SER A 7 -41.47 19.32 -26.60
CA SER A 7 -42.73 18.57 -26.50
C SER A 7 -42.63 17.06 -26.68
N ALA A 8 -42.81 16.32 -25.59
CA ALA A 8 -44.08 15.65 -25.28
C ALA A 8 -43.84 14.50 -24.28
N ASN A 9 -44.31 14.69 -23.05
CA ASN A 9 -44.95 13.65 -22.21
C ASN A 9 -45.40 14.36 -20.93
N SER A 10 -46.51 15.10 -20.91
CA SER A 10 -47.88 14.58 -20.73
C SER A 10 -47.96 13.44 -19.70
N LYS A 11 -48.16 13.85 -18.45
CA LYS A 11 -49.26 13.42 -17.57
C LYS A 11 -49.59 11.92 -17.65
N LEU A 12 -49.11 11.19 -16.65
CA LEU A 12 -49.85 10.18 -15.88
C LEU A 12 -49.04 10.01 -14.59
N GLU A 13 -49.40 10.81 -13.60
CA GLU A 13 -48.95 10.66 -12.23
C GLU A 13 -49.71 9.47 -11.65
N GLU A 14 -49.07 8.31 -11.66
CA GLU A 14 -49.46 7.22 -10.79
C GLU A 14 -48.51 7.29 -9.58
N GLU A 15 -49.01 7.85 -8.48
CA GLU A 15 -48.31 7.86 -7.21
C GLU A 15 -48.22 6.41 -6.70
N VAL A 16 -47.08 5.76 -6.94
CA VAL A 16 -46.76 4.49 -6.29
C VAL A 16 -45.75 4.78 -5.19
N THR A 17 -46.27 5.13 -4.03
CA THR A 17 -45.51 5.30 -2.80
C THR A 17 -45.17 3.93 -2.23
N LEU A 18 -43.89 3.58 -2.17
CA LEU A 18 -43.41 2.49 -1.32
C LEU A 18 -43.21 3.00 0.11
N SER A 19 -43.50 2.14 1.08
CA SER A 19 -43.62 2.36 2.53
C SER A 19 -42.39 2.92 3.27
N ASN A 20 -41.35 3.34 2.55
CA ASN A 20 -40.14 3.95 3.09
C ASN A 20 -39.92 5.41 2.67
N GLY A 21 -40.93 6.08 2.08
CA GLY A 21 -40.92 7.54 1.88
C GLY A 21 -39.84 8.08 0.95
N THR A 22 -39.11 7.22 0.22
CA THR A 22 -38.09 7.65 -0.75
C THR A 22 -38.69 7.57 -2.15
N ASP A 23 -39.02 8.74 -2.68
CA ASP A 23 -39.57 8.89 -4.02
C ASP A 23 -38.48 8.64 -5.08
N LEU A 24 -38.42 7.42 -5.62
CA LEU A 24 -37.43 7.01 -6.64
C LEU A 24 -37.49 7.87 -7.91
N VAL A 25 -38.62 8.55 -8.16
CA VAL A 25 -38.80 9.46 -9.30
C VAL A 25 -37.98 10.74 -9.12
N LYS A 26 -37.68 11.15 -7.88
CA LYS A 26 -36.88 12.35 -7.58
C LYS A 26 -35.38 12.15 -7.67
N LEU A 27 -34.88 10.90 -7.70
CA LEU A 27 -33.45 10.60 -7.79
C LEU A 27 -32.87 10.86 -9.19
N THR A 28 -31.62 11.31 -9.23
CA THR A 28 -30.85 11.45 -10.49
C THR A 28 -30.43 10.07 -11.03
N VAL A 29 -30.12 9.98 -12.33
CA VAL A 29 -29.66 8.72 -12.96
C VAL A 29 -28.40 8.17 -12.28
N ALA A 30 -27.50 9.04 -11.82
CA ALA A 30 -26.30 8.64 -11.10
C ALA A 30 -26.62 7.98 -9.75
N GLN A 31 -27.55 8.56 -8.99
CA GLN A 31 -28.01 8.00 -7.71
C GLN A 31 -28.71 6.65 -7.89
N LEU A 32 -29.56 6.53 -8.92
CA LEU A 32 -30.23 5.27 -9.24
C LEU A 32 -29.24 4.16 -9.63
N ARG A 33 -28.18 4.49 -10.39
CA ARG A 33 -27.12 3.52 -10.73
C ARG A 33 -26.30 3.10 -9.51
N ALA A 34 -26.01 4.02 -8.60
CA ALA A 34 -25.31 3.71 -7.35
C ALA A 34 -26.14 2.75 -6.47
N GLU A 35 -27.45 2.98 -6.40
CA GLU A 35 -28.36 2.09 -5.67
C GLU A 35 -28.48 0.71 -6.34
N CYS A 36 -28.58 0.67 -7.67
CA CYS A 36 -28.52 -0.59 -8.41
C CYS A 36 -27.21 -1.36 -8.14
N ALA A 37 -26.07 -0.67 -8.13
CA ALA A 37 -24.77 -1.28 -7.86
C ALA A 37 -24.66 -1.81 -6.43
N ARG A 38 -25.22 -1.08 -5.45
CA ARG A 38 -25.30 -1.52 -4.04
C ARG A 38 -26.09 -2.81 -3.90
N LEU A 39 -27.18 -2.93 -4.65
CA LEU A 39 -28.07 -4.09 -4.65
C LEU A 39 -27.65 -5.19 -5.63
N GLN A 40 -26.49 -5.04 -6.28
CA GLN A 40 -25.98 -5.96 -7.31
C GLN A 40 -26.99 -6.24 -8.45
N VAL A 41 -27.80 -5.25 -8.82
CA VAL A 41 -28.70 -5.31 -9.98
C VAL A 41 -28.11 -4.53 -11.16
N ASP A 42 -28.55 -4.87 -12.38
CA ASP A 42 -28.04 -4.26 -13.61
C ASP A 42 -28.15 -2.72 -13.61
N THR A 43 -27.05 -2.05 -13.95
CA THR A 43 -26.89 -0.58 -13.86
C THR A 43 -27.10 0.11 -15.22
N THR A 44 -27.42 -0.64 -16.27
CA THR A 44 -27.52 -0.11 -17.63
C THR A 44 -28.92 0.40 -17.95
N GLY A 45 -29.02 1.42 -18.81
CA GLY A 45 -30.30 1.92 -19.31
C GLY A 45 -30.71 3.31 -18.85
N LEU A 46 -31.93 3.68 -19.25
CA LEU A 46 -32.58 4.97 -18.98
C LEU A 46 -33.16 5.01 -17.56
N LYS A 47 -33.43 6.22 -17.04
CA LYS A 47 -34.00 6.46 -15.69
C LYS A 47 -35.19 5.54 -15.36
N LYS A 48 -36.13 5.39 -16.29
CA LYS A 48 -37.31 4.52 -16.12
C LYS A 48 -36.94 3.04 -15.94
N GLN A 49 -35.93 2.54 -16.68
CA GLN A 49 -35.49 1.16 -16.59
C GLN A 49 -34.80 0.87 -15.25
N LEU A 50 -34.00 1.82 -14.75
CA LEU A 50 -33.37 1.70 -13.43
C LEU A 50 -34.41 1.70 -12.30
N ILE A 51 -35.42 2.57 -12.38
CA ILE A 51 -36.52 2.63 -11.40
C ILE A 51 -37.31 1.31 -11.40
N ALA A 52 -37.69 0.81 -12.58
CA ALA A 52 -38.45 -0.44 -12.70
C ALA A 52 -37.68 -1.64 -12.10
N ARG A 53 -36.38 -1.75 -12.38
CA ARG A 53 -35.54 -2.82 -11.78
C ARG A 53 -35.42 -2.71 -10.27
N LEU A 54 -35.30 -1.49 -9.74
CA LEU A 54 -35.27 -1.27 -8.30
C LEU A 54 -36.63 -1.65 -7.67
N GLN A 55 -37.74 -1.26 -8.28
CA GLN A 55 -39.08 -1.63 -7.81
C GLN A 55 -39.29 -3.15 -7.82
N GLU A 56 -38.89 -3.83 -8.89
CA GLU A 56 -38.95 -5.28 -9.01
C GLU A 56 -38.07 -6.00 -7.98
N TRP A 57 -36.86 -5.48 -7.72
CA TRP A 57 -35.98 -6.02 -6.68
C TRP A 57 -36.61 -5.92 -5.29
N HIS A 58 -37.21 -4.78 -4.96
CA HIS A 58 -37.90 -4.57 -3.67
C HIS A 58 -39.17 -5.40 -3.54
N ALA A 59 -39.91 -5.63 -4.64
CA ALA A 59 -41.06 -6.52 -4.65
C ALA A 59 -40.68 -7.98 -4.36
N ASN A 60 -39.51 -8.42 -4.83
CA ASN A 60 -39.00 -9.77 -4.61
C ASN A 60 -38.29 -9.96 -3.24
N HIS A 61 -37.96 -8.87 -2.54
CA HIS A 61 -37.26 -8.91 -1.24
C HIS A 61 -37.89 -7.95 -0.21
N PRO A 62 -39.06 -8.29 0.35
CA PRO A 62 -39.76 -7.43 1.31
C PRO A 62 -39.01 -7.24 2.64
N ASP A 63 -38.12 -8.16 3.03
CA ASP A 63 -37.39 -8.11 4.31
C ASP A 63 -36.18 -7.17 4.32
N CYS A 64 -35.65 -6.76 3.17
CA CYS A 64 -34.48 -5.86 3.12
C CYS A 64 -34.87 -4.38 3.24
N ALA A 65 -36.16 -4.06 3.20
CA ALA A 65 -36.64 -2.68 3.19
C ALA A 65 -36.37 -1.92 4.50
N ASN A 66 -36.24 -2.58 5.65
CA ASN A 66 -36.14 -1.86 6.93
C ASN A 66 -34.71 -1.63 7.47
N ALA A 67 -33.68 -1.86 6.65
CA ALA A 67 -32.31 -1.49 7.03
C ALA A 67 -32.12 0.03 6.86
N LYS A 68 -32.17 0.75 7.99
CA LYS A 68 -31.90 2.19 8.10
C LYS A 68 -30.50 2.49 7.53
N VAL A 69 -30.44 2.97 6.30
CA VAL A 69 -29.17 3.32 5.62
C VAL A 69 -28.55 4.54 6.34
N PRO A 70 -27.32 4.46 6.85
CA PRO A 70 -26.63 5.62 7.40
C PRO A 70 -26.35 6.64 6.29
N LYS A 71 -26.56 7.93 6.58
CA LYS A 71 -26.36 9.03 5.63
C LYS A 71 -24.91 9.04 5.11
N THR A 72 -24.74 9.04 3.79
CA THR A 72 -23.47 9.09 3.02
C THR A 72 -22.54 10.27 3.36
N SER A 73 -22.96 11.24 4.16
CA SER A 73 -22.14 12.40 4.56
C SER A 73 -21.20 12.15 5.74
N GLU A 74 -21.37 11.06 6.49
CA GLU A 74 -20.57 10.79 7.71
C GLU A 74 -19.38 9.84 7.45
N LEU A 75 -19.47 8.95 6.45
CA LEU A 75 -18.37 8.05 6.08
C LEU A 75 -17.18 8.77 5.42
N THR A 76 -17.39 9.90 4.76
CA THR A 76 -16.30 10.68 4.13
C THR A 76 -15.51 11.49 5.15
N LYS A 77 -16.18 12.05 6.16
CA LYS A 77 -15.51 12.76 7.26
C LYS A 77 -14.75 11.81 8.18
N ALA A 78 -15.34 10.66 8.53
CA ALA A 78 -14.66 9.65 9.35
C ALA A 78 -13.45 9.02 8.63
N LYS A 79 -13.49 8.85 7.30
CA LYS A 79 -12.35 8.34 6.52
C LYS A 79 -11.22 9.35 6.38
N GLU A 80 -11.55 10.64 6.22
CA GLU A 80 -10.57 11.73 6.16
C GLU A 80 -9.92 12.03 7.52
N GLU A 81 -10.64 11.79 8.62
CA GLU A 81 -10.14 11.97 10.00
C GLU A 81 -9.36 10.74 10.50
N LEU A 82 -9.71 9.54 10.03
CA LEU A 82 -8.91 8.32 10.25
C LEU A 82 -7.58 8.35 9.47
N GLU A 83 -7.54 8.91 8.25
CA GLU A 83 -6.29 9.12 7.51
C GLU A 83 -5.39 10.21 8.11
N LYS A 84 -5.95 11.16 8.88
CA LYS A 84 -5.17 12.19 9.60
C LYS A 84 -4.63 11.72 10.96
N THR A 85 -5.17 10.63 11.52
CA THR A 85 -4.78 10.11 12.85
C THR A 85 -3.86 8.89 12.80
N VAL A 86 -3.60 8.31 11.62
CA VAL A 86 -2.44 7.42 11.44
C VAL A 86 -1.20 8.30 11.40
N VAL A 87 -0.64 8.56 12.59
CA VAL A 87 0.77 8.90 12.72
C VAL A 87 1.51 7.80 11.98
N LYS A 88 2.00 8.11 10.77
CA LYS A 88 2.89 7.23 10.03
C LYS A 88 4.07 6.98 10.96
N LYS A 89 4.08 5.81 11.60
CA LYS A 89 5.25 5.30 12.30
C LYS A 89 6.36 5.38 11.27
N ALA A 90 7.35 6.22 11.53
CA ALA A 90 8.41 6.49 10.57
C ALA A 90 9.14 5.17 10.33
N THR A 91 8.89 4.54 9.18
CA THR A 91 9.64 3.37 8.74
C THR A 91 11.08 3.82 8.59
N SER A 92 11.90 3.50 9.58
CA SER A 92 13.30 3.89 9.60
C SER A 92 14.06 2.96 8.67
N HIS A 93 14.11 3.30 7.38
CA HIS A 93 14.89 2.53 6.42
C HIS A 93 16.39 2.70 6.68
N LYS A 94 17.12 1.58 6.74
CA LYS A 94 18.59 1.58 6.76
C LYS A 94 19.13 2.10 5.42
N VAL A 95 20.20 2.88 5.48
CA VAL A 95 20.92 3.35 4.29
C VAL A 95 21.59 2.14 3.63
N ASP A 96 21.64 2.12 2.30
CA ASP A 96 22.32 1.06 1.53
C ASP A 96 23.80 0.96 1.90
N GLU A 97 24.29 -0.26 2.12
CA GLU A 97 25.65 -0.56 2.60
C GLU A 97 26.77 -0.01 1.71
N TYR A 98 26.49 0.16 0.41
CA TYR A 98 27.46 0.65 -0.57
C TYR A 98 27.51 2.18 -0.65
N PHE A 99 26.75 2.88 0.17
CA PHE A 99 26.78 4.34 0.23
C PHE A 99 28.10 4.81 0.89
N PRO A 100 28.86 5.72 0.26
CA PRO A 100 30.22 6.05 0.70
C PRO A 100 30.30 6.86 2.00
N VAL A 101 29.19 7.42 2.50
CA VAL A 101 29.19 8.31 3.68
C VAL A 101 28.57 7.59 4.87
N SER A 102 29.31 7.56 5.99
CA SER A 102 28.97 6.80 7.19
C SER A 102 27.86 7.43 8.04
N ASN A 103 27.78 8.77 8.08
CA ASN A 103 26.80 9.51 8.88
C ASN A 103 25.66 9.98 8.00
N ALA A 104 24.80 9.03 7.62
CA ALA A 104 23.75 9.28 6.65
C ALA A 104 22.45 8.61 7.10
N LYS A 105 21.33 9.30 6.88
CA LYS A 105 19.99 8.81 7.21
C LYS A 105 19.11 8.85 5.97
N VAL A 106 18.24 7.85 5.79
CA VAL A 106 17.25 7.91 4.72
C VAL A 106 16.27 9.06 4.99
N TYR A 107 16.10 9.93 3.99
CA TYR A 107 15.19 11.07 4.09
C TYR A 107 13.74 10.59 4.00
N ARG A 108 13.05 10.56 5.16
CA ARG A 108 11.64 10.14 5.29
C ARG A 108 11.43 8.73 4.68
N ASP A 109 10.30 8.53 4.00
CA ASP A 109 9.95 7.26 3.35
C ASP A 109 10.40 7.21 1.87
N TYR A 110 11.40 8.02 1.47
CA TYR A 110 11.91 8.03 0.09
C TYR A 110 12.97 6.94 -0.13
N ASN A 111 12.52 5.70 0.03
CA ASN A 111 13.26 4.48 -0.27
C ASN A 111 12.39 3.59 -1.18
N CYS A 112 12.98 3.07 -2.25
CA CYS A 112 12.31 2.04 -3.05
C CYS A 112 13.32 1.07 -3.66
N MET A 113 12.97 -0.21 -3.62
CA MET A 113 13.65 -1.26 -4.33
C MET A 113 12.75 -1.74 -5.46
N LEU A 114 13.31 -1.80 -6.66
CA LEU A 114 12.59 -2.19 -7.85
C LEU A 114 13.22 -3.44 -8.43
N ASN A 115 12.42 -4.34 -8.98
CA ASN A 115 12.89 -5.53 -9.68
C ASN A 115 12.29 -5.65 -11.07
N GLN A 116 13.08 -6.12 -12.02
CA GLN A 116 12.66 -6.43 -13.37
C GLN A 116 13.01 -7.88 -13.66
N THR A 117 11.97 -8.71 -13.82
CA THR A 117 12.09 -10.11 -14.22
C THR A 117 11.54 -10.32 -15.62
N ASN A 118 12.35 -10.85 -16.52
CA ASN A 118 11.91 -11.33 -17.82
C ASN A 118 12.53 -12.70 -18.10
N ILE A 119 11.69 -13.74 -18.06
CA ILE A 119 12.07 -15.14 -18.24
C ILE A 119 12.62 -15.39 -19.66
N GLY A 120 12.02 -14.77 -20.68
CA GLY A 120 12.41 -15.00 -22.08
C GLY A 120 13.81 -14.51 -22.45
N PHE A 121 14.36 -13.57 -21.69
CA PHE A 121 15.71 -13.02 -21.91
C PHE A 121 16.64 -13.25 -20.72
N ASN A 122 16.24 -14.08 -19.74
CA ASN A 122 16.94 -14.31 -18.48
C ASN A 122 17.46 -13.02 -17.81
N ASN A 123 16.59 -12.00 -17.78
CA ASN A 123 16.88 -10.72 -17.15
C ASN A 123 16.25 -10.74 -15.76
N ASN A 124 17.09 -10.84 -14.73
CA ASN A 124 16.72 -10.59 -13.34
C ASN A 124 17.57 -9.43 -12.82
N LYS A 125 16.99 -8.23 -12.79
CA LYS A 125 17.72 -6.99 -12.51
C LYS A 125 17.05 -6.20 -11.41
N TYR A 126 17.83 -5.76 -10.44
CA TYR A 126 17.34 -4.86 -9.40
C TYR A 126 17.72 -3.41 -9.68
N TYR A 127 16.97 -2.49 -9.08
CA TYR A 127 17.25 -1.07 -9.07
C TYR A 127 16.81 -0.48 -7.73
N VAL A 128 17.77 -0.04 -6.92
CA VAL A 128 17.54 0.67 -5.66
C VAL A 128 17.58 2.16 -5.92
N ILE A 129 16.65 2.91 -5.33
CA ILE A 129 16.63 4.37 -5.32
C ILE A 129 16.35 4.82 -3.89
N GLN A 130 17.24 5.63 -3.36
CA GLN A 130 17.12 6.18 -2.00
C GLN A 130 17.49 7.66 -2.00
N ILE A 131 16.80 8.44 -1.18
CA ILE A 131 17.26 9.77 -0.82
C ILE A 131 17.91 9.68 0.55
N VAL A 132 19.16 10.11 0.64
CA VAL A 132 19.95 10.10 1.85
C VAL A 132 20.22 11.54 2.27
N GLU A 133 19.98 11.85 3.53
CA GLU A 133 20.31 13.11 4.19
C GLU A 133 21.57 12.91 5.02
N THR A 134 22.55 13.78 4.83
CA THR A 134 23.79 13.83 5.61
C THR A 134 23.70 14.92 6.67
N ASP A 135 24.46 14.80 7.75
CA ASP A 135 24.49 15.79 8.85
C ASP A 135 24.86 17.22 8.37
N ASP A 136 25.57 17.34 7.25
CA ASP A 136 25.92 18.62 6.61
C ASP A 136 24.72 19.36 5.97
N GLY A 137 23.49 18.83 6.11
CA GLY A 137 22.28 19.37 5.51
C GLY A 137 22.20 19.19 3.99
N CYS A 138 23.08 18.36 3.42
CA CYS A 138 23.05 17.97 2.01
C CYS A 138 22.15 16.75 1.77
N TYR A 139 21.51 16.71 0.60
CA TYR A 139 20.66 15.60 0.18
C TYR A 139 21.31 14.88 -0.99
N HIS A 140 21.39 13.55 -0.91
CA HIS A 140 22.01 12.71 -1.91
C HIS A 140 20.96 11.76 -2.49
N LEU A 141 20.82 11.75 -3.83
CA LEU A 141 20.08 10.70 -4.52
C LEU A 141 21.02 9.53 -4.76
N TRP A 142 20.84 8.45 -4.00
CA TRP A 142 21.52 7.19 -4.20
C TRP A 142 20.76 6.30 -5.18
N THR A 143 21.47 5.74 -6.15
CA THR A 143 20.94 4.74 -7.07
C THR A 143 21.92 3.60 -7.25
N ARG A 144 21.44 2.36 -7.18
CA ARG A 144 22.24 1.15 -7.38
C ARG A 144 21.48 0.16 -8.25
N TRP A 145 22.13 -0.45 -9.24
CA TRP A 145 21.47 -1.36 -10.16
C TRP A 145 22.43 -2.45 -10.66
N GLY A 146 21.89 -3.64 -10.89
CA GLY A 146 22.71 -4.78 -11.29
C GLY A 146 21.88 -6.03 -11.54
N ARG A 147 22.55 -7.17 -11.69
CA ARG A 147 21.90 -8.48 -11.61
C ARG A 147 21.58 -8.79 -10.15
N VAL A 148 20.42 -9.35 -9.87
CA VAL A 148 20.07 -9.77 -8.48
C VAL A 148 21.12 -10.75 -7.97
N GLY A 149 21.64 -10.50 -6.76
CA GLY A 149 22.73 -11.27 -6.14
C GLY A 149 24.13 -10.66 -6.35
N GLU A 150 24.30 -9.71 -7.26
CA GLU A 150 25.58 -9.01 -7.47
C GLU A 150 25.53 -7.58 -6.93
N PRO A 151 26.68 -6.98 -6.51
CA PRO A 151 26.74 -5.60 -6.01
C PRO A 151 26.29 -4.53 -7.03
N GLY A 152 26.44 -4.85 -8.32
CA GLY A 152 26.03 -4.00 -9.44
C GLY A 152 26.88 -2.73 -9.60
N ALA A 153 26.34 -1.79 -10.37
CA ALA A 153 26.85 -0.43 -10.50
C ALA A 153 26.04 0.52 -9.61
N ASN A 154 26.66 1.61 -9.19
CA ASN A 154 26.02 2.64 -8.39
C ASN A 154 26.28 4.04 -8.95
N GLN A 155 25.43 4.98 -8.54
CA GLN A 155 25.57 6.40 -8.82
C GLN A 155 24.93 7.17 -7.66
N HIS A 156 25.65 8.18 -7.17
CA HIS A 156 25.11 9.17 -6.24
C HIS A 156 25.16 10.56 -6.87
N GLN A 157 24.15 11.36 -6.58
CA GLN A 157 24.09 12.76 -7.00
C GLN A 157 23.75 13.63 -5.80
N GLN A 158 24.55 14.66 -5.55
CA GLN A 158 24.33 15.62 -4.46
C GLN A 158 23.39 16.74 -4.89
N PHE A 159 22.53 17.16 -3.96
CA PHE A 159 21.58 18.25 -4.07
C PHE A 159 21.63 19.10 -2.81
N SER A 160 21.53 20.42 -2.98
CA SER A 160 21.48 21.37 -1.85
C SER A 160 20.08 21.51 -1.25
N GLY A 161 19.04 21.09 -1.97
CA GLY A 161 17.64 21.21 -1.54
C GLY A 161 16.90 19.87 -1.56
N ALA A 162 16.16 19.58 -0.48
CA ALA A 162 15.36 18.38 -0.36
C ALA A 162 14.34 18.24 -1.50
N ASP A 163 13.70 19.35 -1.90
CA ASP A 163 12.69 19.35 -2.96
C ASP A 163 13.26 18.94 -4.32
N ASP A 164 14.50 19.32 -4.62
CA ASP A 164 15.14 18.97 -5.89
C ASP A 164 15.57 17.50 -5.90
N ALA A 165 16.07 16.98 -4.78
CA ALA A 165 16.33 15.55 -4.60
C ALA A 165 15.04 14.73 -4.77
N VAL A 166 13.92 15.18 -4.18
CA VAL A 166 12.61 14.53 -4.29
C VAL A 166 12.09 14.56 -5.73
N LYS A 167 12.23 15.67 -6.45
CA LYS A 167 11.87 15.73 -7.88
C LYS A 167 12.69 14.76 -8.71
N ALA A 168 14.00 14.70 -8.48
CA ALA A 168 14.90 13.79 -9.18
C ALA A 168 14.55 12.32 -8.89
N PHE A 169 14.26 11.99 -7.63
CA PHE A 169 13.77 10.68 -7.21
C PHE A 169 12.47 10.30 -7.91
N LYS A 170 11.44 11.16 -7.86
CA LYS A 170 10.13 10.92 -8.50
C LYS A 170 10.28 10.71 -10.01
N LYS A 171 11.15 11.49 -10.65
CA LYS A 171 11.46 11.36 -12.09
C LYS A 171 12.08 9.98 -12.38
N LYS A 172 13.12 9.58 -11.64
CA LYS A 172 13.77 8.27 -11.82
C LYS A 172 12.79 7.12 -11.58
N PHE A 173 11.98 7.20 -10.53
CA PHE A 173 10.94 6.21 -10.24
C PHE A 173 9.95 6.08 -11.41
N HIS A 174 9.39 7.19 -11.87
CA HIS A 174 8.44 7.21 -12.98
C HIS A 174 9.05 6.68 -14.29
N ASP A 175 10.30 7.03 -14.61
CA ASP A 175 10.97 6.55 -15.83
C ASP A 175 11.13 5.03 -15.84
N LYS A 176 11.33 4.42 -14.66
CA LYS A 176 11.53 2.97 -14.49
C LYS A 176 10.23 2.19 -14.37
N THR A 177 9.23 2.71 -13.67
CA THR A 177 7.98 2.00 -13.35
C THR A 177 6.78 2.45 -14.19
N ARG A 178 6.83 3.63 -14.84
CA ARG A 178 5.67 4.33 -15.44
C ARG A 178 4.55 4.65 -14.45
N ASN A 179 4.82 4.58 -13.15
CA ASN A 179 3.89 4.92 -12.09
C ASN A 179 4.34 6.19 -11.36
N LYS A 180 3.41 6.90 -10.74
CA LYS A 180 3.76 8.02 -9.86
C LYS A 180 4.08 7.49 -8.46
N PHE A 181 5.10 8.05 -7.83
CA PHE A 181 5.51 7.62 -6.50
C PHE A 181 4.44 7.88 -5.41
N GLU A 182 3.69 8.97 -5.53
CA GLU A 182 2.60 9.33 -4.60
C GLU A 182 1.44 8.31 -4.63
N GLU A 183 1.23 7.68 -5.78
CA GLU A 183 0.19 6.68 -6.01
C GLU A 183 0.74 5.25 -5.88
N ARG A 184 1.83 5.05 -5.11
CA ARG A 184 2.46 3.73 -4.92
C ARG A 184 1.51 2.63 -4.43
N HIS A 185 0.45 3.01 -3.71
CA HIS A 185 -0.60 2.10 -3.25
C HIS A 185 -1.50 1.55 -4.38
N LYS A 186 -1.48 2.17 -5.56
CA LYS A 186 -2.18 1.73 -6.79
C LYS A 186 -1.16 1.35 -7.86
N PHE A 187 -0.10 0.65 -7.46
CA PHE A 187 0.96 0.27 -8.39
C PHE A 187 0.45 -0.67 -9.48
N VAL A 188 0.68 -0.31 -10.75
CA VAL A 188 0.38 -1.18 -11.90
C VAL A 188 1.68 -1.68 -12.51
N ALA A 189 1.89 -3.00 -12.50
CA ALA A 189 3.05 -3.61 -13.15
C ALA A 189 2.89 -3.57 -14.68
N TYR A 190 3.85 -2.95 -15.36
CA TYR A 190 3.89 -2.90 -16.83
C TYR A 190 4.92 -3.89 -17.38
N SER A 191 4.56 -4.60 -18.46
CA SER A 191 5.47 -5.53 -19.13
C SER A 191 6.75 -4.82 -19.59
N GLY A 192 7.90 -5.43 -19.30
CA GLY A 192 9.23 -4.88 -19.60
C GLY A 192 9.64 -3.67 -18.77
N LYS A 193 8.87 -3.31 -17.73
CA LYS A 193 9.22 -2.27 -16.76
C LYS A 193 9.54 -2.86 -15.40
N TYR A 194 10.03 -2.01 -14.51
CA TYR A 194 10.36 -2.41 -13.15
C TYR A 194 9.09 -2.47 -12.29
N THR A 195 9.02 -3.48 -11.45
CA THR A 195 7.99 -3.70 -10.42
C THR A 195 8.53 -3.22 -9.07
N LEU A 196 7.68 -2.55 -8.28
CA LEU A 196 8.03 -2.13 -6.93
C LEU A 196 8.05 -3.34 -5.98
N ILE A 197 9.12 -3.47 -5.21
CA ILE A 197 9.21 -4.39 -4.07
C ILE A 197 8.97 -3.55 -2.82
N GLU A 198 7.94 -3.92 -2.07
CA GLU A 198 7.71 -3.37 -0.74
C GLU A 198 8.68 -4.06 0.22
N ILE A 199 9.75 -3.37 0.59
CA ILE A 199 10.57 -3.76 1.72
C ILE A 199 9.87 -3.13 2.93
N GLU A 200 9.14 -3.96 3.68
CA GLU A 200 8.84 -3.61 5.06
C GLU A 200 10.19 -3.38 5.73
N GLY A 201 10.43 -2.15 6.18
CA GLY A 201 11.61 -1.90 7.01
C GLY A 201 11.57 -2.91 8.15
N GLU A 202 12.73 -3.41 8.57
CA GLU A 202 12.89 -3.97 9.90
C GLU A 202 12.55 -2.87 10.91
N ASP A 203 11.26 -2.55 11.05
CA ASP A 203 10.72 -2.44 12.37
C ASP A 203 11.02 -3.82 12.95
N GLU A 204 11.92 -3.84 13.93
CA GLU A 204 11.92 -4.88 14.94
C GLU A 204 10.47 -4.94 15.47
N GLU A 205 9.61 -5.72 14.81
CA GLU A 205 8.46 -6.32 15.45
C GLU A 205 9.04 -7.34 16.41
N GLU A 206 9.61 -6.82 17.50
CA GLU A 206 9.45 -7.44 18.81
C GLU A 206 7.96 -7.77 18.92
N PRO A 207 7.55 -9.05 18.90
CA PRO A 207 6.17 -9.38 19.19
C PRO A 207 5.88 -8.88 20.59
N CYS A 208 5.00 -7.88 20.67
CA CYS A 208 4.56 -7.26 21.91
C CYS A 208 3.79 -8.29 22.76
N ALA A 209 4.52 -9.07 23.54
CA ALA A 209 4.04 -9.73 24.74
C ALA A 209 4.53 -8.91 25.93
N SER A 210 3.68 -7.99 26.36
CA SER A 210 3.80 -7.22 27.59
C SER A 210 4.33 -8.07 28.75
N THR A 211 5.56 -7.81 29.21
CA THR A 211 5.86 -7.74 30.65
C THR A 211 7.02 -6.79 30.91
N LYS A 212 6.74 -5.86 31.81
CA LYS A 212 7.55 -4.81 32.42
C LYS A 212 9.06 -5.10 32.58
N ALA A 213 9.83 -4.05 32.23
CA ALA A 213 11.01 -3.53 32.90
C ALA A 213 11.98 -4.54 33.55
N VAL A 214 13.13 -4.75 32.90
CA VAL A 214 14.39 -4.93 33.61
C VAL A 214 15.48 -4.15 32.87
N GLU A 215 16.19 -3.36 33.65
CA GLU A 215 17.31 -2.51 33.28
C GLU A 215 18.45 -3.27 32.61
N THR A 216 19.15 -2.53 31.75
CA THR A 216 20.46 -2.85 31.20
C THR A 216 21.47 -3.20 32.28
N VAL A 217 21.87 -4.46 32.35
CA VAL A 217 23.14 -4.87 32.96
C VAL A 217 24.03 -5.47 31.88
N ASN A 218 25.09 -4.74 31.56
CA ASN A 218 26.29 -5.30 30.95
C ASN A 218 26.79 -6.44 31.84
N VAL A 219 26.86 -7.66 31.29
CA VAL A 219 27.53 -8.78 31.96
C VAL A 219 28.45 -9.46 30.95
N ASP A 220 29.60 -8.84 30.73
CA ASP A 220 30.86 -9.56 30.55
C ASP A 220 31.09 -10.41 31.80
N SER A 221 30.47 -11.60 31.87
CA SER A 221 30.87 -12.69 32.77
C SER A 221 29.96 -13.90 32.56
N ALA A 222 30.59 -15.02 32.21
CA ALA A 222 30.00 -16.33 32.16
C ALA A 222 29.30 -16.69 33.49
N VAL A 223 27.98 -16.59 33.54
CA VAL A 223 27.15 -17.27 34.53
C VAL A 223 26.00 -17.93 33.78
N LYS A 224 26.12 -19.24 33.56
CA LYS A 224 25.02 -20.07 33.03
C LYS A 224 23.83 -19.91 33.98
N ALA A 225 22.77 -19.24 33.54
CA ALA A 225 21.46 -19.39 34.14
C ALA A 225 21.15 -20.91 34.25
N PRO A 226 20.53 -21.39 35.34
CA PRO A 226 20.19 -22.80 35.43
C PRO A 226 19.30 -23.15 34.25
N GLN A 227 19.75 -24.09 33.41
CA GLN A 227 18.94 -24.61 32.33
C GLN A 227 17.75 -25.33 32.97
N ILE A 228 16.61 -24.65 33.04
CA ILE A 228 15.33 -25.21 33.54
C ILE A 228 14.82 -26.30 32.56
N LEU A 229 15.30 -26.26 31.33
CA LEU A 229 14.96 -27.20 30.27
C LEU A 229 15.88 -28.43 30.29
N ASP A 230 15.32 -29.60 30.03
CA ASP A 230 16.10 -30.82 29.80
C ASP A 230 17.11 -30.63 28.67
N SER A 231 18.27 -31.30 28.77
CA SER A 231 19.40 -31.12 27.84
C SER A 231 19.00 -31.34 26.38
N LYS A 232 18.09 -32.29 26.12
CA LYS A 232 17.55 -32.56 24.77
C LYS A 232 16.69 -31.40 24.25
N THR A 233 15.84 -30.82 25.10
CA THR A 233 15.00 -29.68 24.75
C THR A 233 15.83 -28.41 24.55
N ALA A 234 16.83 -28.18 25.40
CA ALA A 234 17.75 -27.06 25.25
C ALA A 234 18.57 -27.15 23.94
N ALA A 235 19.01 -28.35 23.56
CA ALA A 235 19.69 -28.59 22.29
C ALA A 235 18.76 -28.37 21.09
N LEU A 236 17.50 -28.81 21.18
CA LEU A 236 16.50 -28.60 20.12
C LEU A 236 16.18 -27.11 19.94
N VAL A 237 15.95 -26.38 21.04
CA VAL A 237 15.71 -24.93 20.98
C VAL A 237 16.94 -24.24 20.38
N LYS A 238 18.16 -24.59 20.83
CA LYS A 238 19.37 -24.04 20.24
C LYS A 238 19.46 -24.31 18.74
N PHE A 239 19.10 -25.51 18.28
CA PHE A 239 19.11 -25.90 16.88
C PHE A 239 18.04 -25.17 16.04
N ILE A 240 16.81 -25.03 16.55
CA ILE A 240 15.71 -24.34 15.84
C ILE A 240 15.94 -22.82 15.78
N PHE A 241 16.67 -22.25 16.73
CA PHE A 241 16.98 -20.81 16.78
C PHE A 241 18.44 -20.50 16.40
N ASP A 242 19.13 -21.42 15.72
CA ASP A 242 20.49 -21.20 15.23
C ASP A 242 20.45 -20.35 13.95
N VAL A 243 20.53 -19.02 14.12
CA VAL A 243 20.47 -18.04 13.02
C VAL A 243 21.58 -18.28 11.99
N ASP A 244 22.75 -18.72 12.44
CA ASP A 244 23.90 -18.98 11.55
C ASP A 244 23.58 -20.14 10.61
N MET A 245 23.01 -21.24 11.14
CA MET A 245 22.60 -22.38 10.32
C MET A 245 21.53 -22.00 9.28
N PHE A 246 20.60 -21.11 9.59
CA PHE A 246 19.64 -20.59 8.61
C PHE A 246 20.31 -19.71 7.55
N SER A 247 21.21 -18.82 7.96
CA SER A 247 21.90 -17.91 7.04
C SER A 247 22.78 -18.68 6.04
N GLU A 248 23.48 -19.71 6.49
CA GLU A 248 24.30 -20.59 5.65
C GLU A 248 23.44 -21.39 4.67
N ALA A 249 22.31 -21.94 5.13
CA ALA A 249 21.38 -22.69 4.29
C ALA A 249 20.74 -21.82 3.19
N LEU A 250 20.40 -20.56 3.50
CA LEU A 250 19.88 -19.60 2.53
C LEU A 250 20.96 -19.21 1.51
N THR A 251 22.17 -18.91 1.97
CA THR A 251 23.31 -18.58 1.09
C THR A 251 23.69 -19.73 0.16
N THR A 252 23.59 -20.97 0.64
CA THR A 252 23.91 -22.17 -0.16
C THR A 252 22.93 -22.38 -1.32
N ARG A 253 21.66 -21.99 -1.15
CA ARG A 253 20.64 -22.11 -2.22
C ARG A 253 20.83 -21.12 -3.37
N GLU A 254 21.63 -20.09 -3.17
CA GLU A 254 21.90 -19.06 -4.19
C GLU A 254 23.11 -19.38 -5.07
N ARG A 255 23.84 -20.46 -4.79
CA ARG A 255 24.95 -20.98 -5.61
C ARG A 255 24.49 -22.04 -6.61
#